data_AF-K2FI87-F1
#
_entry.id   AF-K2FI87-F1
#
_cell.length_a   1.000
_cell.length_b   1.000
_cell.length_c   1.000
_cell.angle_alpha   90.00
_cell.angle_beta   90.00
_cell.angle_gamma   90.00
#
_symmetry.space_group_name_H-M   'P 1'
#
loop_
_entity.id
_entity.type
_entity.pdbx_description
1 polymer ?
#
loop_
_entity_poly.entity_id
_entity_poly.type
_entity_poly.pdbx_seq_one_letter_code
_entity_poly.pdbx_strand_id
1 'polypeptide(L)'
;MKTYFERQVQLLLEVLGTIMSDPLFALKGGTAINFFHADLPRLSVDIDLAYTKINSREDFLKDNETFCHRVELNLQRKHDLLVKVQTTKDGIPKQMNIASKNTEIKVDINIVLRGTVYPIVLKESCETIKRKYETVLSLNTLSFEDVYAGKFCAALDRQHPRDLFDVMIFFQNHQITDRLKKALLVCLISGSRPISEFINPNRLDQQALFENEFLGMTDYKVSYHELEEAREALIQNIDKAFNQQDREFLISVKKGEVDWDYLGLDHIKSMPAVKWKQHNLTKMSPQKHETALNELKTKLGI
;
A
#
# COMPACT_ATOMS: atom_id res chain seq x y z
N MET A 1 8.12 10.21 23.00
CA MET A 1 7.63 9.79 21.67
C MET A 1 7.21 8.32 21.65
N LYS A 2 8.08 7.36 22.01
CA LYS A 2 7.76 5.92 22.02
C LYS A 2 6.47 5.55 22.78
N THR A 3 6.28 6.05 24.00
CA THR A 3 5.05 5.79 24.80
C THR A 3 3.76 6.28 24.13
N TYR A 4 3.82 7.28 23.26
CA TYR A 4 2.67 7.74 22.49
C TYR A 4 2.32 6.74 21.39
N PHE A 5 3.31 6.28 20.61
CA PHE A 5 3.11 5.26 19.58
C PHE A 5 2.65 3.93 20.17
N GLU A 6 3.15 3.52 21.33
CA GLU A 6 2.69 2.31 22.02
C GLU A 6 1.20 2.37 22.36
N ARG A 7 0.68 3.52 22.82
CA ARG A 7 -0.76 3.70 23.04
C ARG A 7 -1.56 3.60 21.74
N GLN A 8 -1.03 4.15 20.64
CA GLN A 8 -1.65 4.00 19.33
C GLN A 8 -1.70 2.54 18.88
N VAL A 9 -0.62 1.77 19.09
CA VAL A 9 -0.60 0.34 18.79
C VAL A 9 -1.62 -0.43 19.63
N GLN A 10 -1.75 -0.13 20.92
CA GLN A 10 -2.77 -0.75 21.78
C GLN A 10 -4.18 -0.47 21.28
N LEU A 11 -4.50 0.79 20.97
CA LEU A 11 -5.80 1.15 20.39
C LEU A 11 -6.03 0.45 19.05
N LEU A 12 -5.00 0.37 18.20
CA LEU A 12 -5.07 -0.29 16.91
C LEU A 12 -5.39 -1.79 17.06
N LEU A 13 -4.69 -2.49 17.96
CA LEU A 13 -4.93 -3.91 18.24
C LEU A 13 -6.33 -4.16 18.80
N GLU A 14 -6.83 -3.26 19.65
CA GLU A 14 -8.17 -3.33 20.22
C GLU A 14 -9.26 -3.30 19.14
N VAL A 15 -9.10 -2.45 18.12
CA VAL A 15 -10.15 -2.21 17.12
C VAL A 15 -10.00 -3.06 15.85
N LEU A 16 -8.81 -3.60 15.57
CA LEU A 16 -8.51 -4.33 14.34
C LEU A 16 -9.50 -5.47 14.08
N GLY A 17 -9.82 -6.27 15.09
CA GLY A 17 -10.78 -7.39 14.95
C GLY A 17 -12.19 -6.92 14.56
N THR A 18 -12.63 -5.79 15.11
CA THR A 18 -13.94 -5.20 14.78
C THR A 18 -13.96 -4.59 13.37
N ILE A 19 -12.86 -3.94 12.95
CA ILE A 19 -12.75 -3.34 11.61
C ILE A 19 -12.65 -4.43 10.54
N MET A 20 -11.85 -5.45 10.78
CA MET A 20 -11.54 -6.51 9.81
C MET A 20 -12.55 -7.66 9.80
N SER A 21 -13.72 -7.50 10.43
CA SER A 21 -14.78 -8.50 10.40
C SER A 21 -15.49 -8.59 9.05
N ASP A 22 -15.26 -7.63 8.15
CA ASP A 22 -15.85 -7.61 6.80
C ASP A 22 -14.96 -8.32 5.79
N PRO A 23 -15.43 -9.39 5.12
CA PRO A 23 -14.63 -10.11 4.13
C PRO A 23 -14.37 -9.29 2.85
N LEU A 24 -15.05 -8.16 2.65
CA LEU A 24 -14.84 -7.29 1.49
C LEU A 24 -13.54 -6.48 1.59
N PHE A 25 -12.99 -6.35 2.79
CA PHE A 25 -11.78 -5.57 3.03
C PHE A 25 -10.64 -6.46 3.51
N ALA A 26 -9.44 -6.14 3.05
CA ALA A 26 -8.21 -6.79 3.47
C ALA A 26 -7.20 -5.76 3.98
N LEU A 27 -6.45 -6.14 5.02
CA LEU A 27 -5.41 -5.31 5.60
C LEU A 27 -4.21 -5.23 4.65
N LYS A 28 -3.68 -4.02 4.48
CA LYS A 28 -2.45 -3.76 3.72
C LYS A 28 -1.54 -2.79 4.46
N GLY A 29 -0.50 -2.32 3.76
CA GLY A 29 0.34 -1.23 4.24
C GLY A 29 1.25 -1.63 5.40
N GLY A 30 1.64 -0.64 6.21
CA GLY A 30 2.62 -0.83 7.28
C GLY A 30 2.17 -1.81 8.36
N THR A 31 0.88 -1.83 8.68
CA THR A 31 0.32 -2.70 9.72
C THR A 31 0.28 -4.16 9.26
N ALA A 32 -0.09 -4.44 8.01
CA ALA A 32 0.04 -5.78 7.45
C ALA A 32 1.49 -6.27 7.54
N ILE A 33 2.46 -5.45 7.11
CA ILE A 33 3.89 -5.81 7.15
C ILE A 33 4.33 -6.10 8.58
N ASN A 34 4.17 -5.15 9.49
CA ASN A 34 4.78 -5.23 10.79
C ASN A 34 4.08 -6.24 11.70
N PHE A 35 2.75 -6.39 11.62
CA PHE A 35 2.03 -7.27 12.55
C PHE A 35 1.90 -8.70 12.03
N PHE A 36 2.05 -8.94 10.73
CA PHE A 36 1.80 -10.25 10.14
C PHE A 36 2.99 -10.80 9.34
N HIS A 37 3.80 -9.97 8.67
CA HIS A 37 4.85 -10.47 7.77
C HIS A 37 6.28 -10.40 8.34
N ALA A 38 6.63 -9.35 9.10
CA ALA A 38 8.03 -9.02 9.42
C ALA A 38 8.38 -9.11 10.92
N ASP A 39 7.46 -9.57 11.77
CA ASP A 39 7.65 -9.69 13.24
C ASP A 39 7.98 -8.36 13.96
N LEU A 40 7.22 -7.30 13.65
CA LEU A 40 7.23 -5.99 14.32
C LEU A 40 8.62 -5.31 14.42
N PRO A 41 9.36 -5.12 13.29
CA PRO A 41 10.64 -4.42 13.31
C PRO A 41 10.47 -2.93 13.63
N ARG A 42 9.28 -2.38 13.42
CA ARG A 42 8.85 -1.07 13.92
C ARG A 42 7.37 -1.09 14.28
N LEU A 43 6.95 -0.14 15.10
CA LEU A 43 5.54 0.12 15.39
C LEU A 43 4.82 0.62 14.13
N SER A 44 3.53 0.27 14.01
CA SER A 44 2.63 0.75 12.98
C SER A 44 1.34 1.25 13.63
N VAL A 45 0.91 2.45 13.24
CA VAL A 45 -0.13 3.22 13.95
C VAL A 45 -1.32 3.63 13.08
N ASP A 46 -1.29 3.25 11.80
CA ASP A 46 -2.35 3.49 10.82
C ASP A 46 -2.89 2.15 10.30
N ILE A 47 -4.17 2.07 9.98
CA ILE A 47 -4.79 0.90 9.34
C ILE A 47 -5.06 1.25 7.88
N ASP A 48 -4.40 0.56 6.94
CA ASP A 48 -4.68 0.71 5.51
C ASP A 48 -5.53 -0.46 5.02
N LEU A 49 -6.64 -0.16 4.34
CA LEU A 49 -7.58 -1.15 3.83
C LEU A 49 -7.62 -1.17 2.30
N ALA A 50 -7.68 -2.38 1.75
CA ALA A 50 -7.96 -2.63 0.35
C ALA A 50 -9.34 -3.25 0.18
N TYR A 51 -10.13 -2.69 -0.73
CA TYR A 51 -11.39 -3.31 -1.15
C TYR A 51 -11.13 -4.40 -2.19
N THR A 52 -11.59 -5.61 -1.91
CA THR A 52 -11.10 -6.84 -2.59
C THR A 52 -11.85 -7.18 -3.87
N LYS A 53 -13.07 -6.69 -4.05
CA LYS A 53 -13.90 -7.00 -5.22
C LYS A 53 -13.53 -6.15 -6.44
N ILE A 54 -13.66 -6.76 -7.61
CA ILE A 54 -13.69 -6.07 -8.90
C ILE A 54 -15.16 -5.98 -9.34
N ASN A 55 -15.78 -4.83 -9.07
CA ASN A 55 -17.19 -4.57 -9.39
C ASN A 55 -17.40 -3.13 -9.88
N SER A 56 -18.66 -2.75 -10.09
CA SER A 56 -19.01 -1.40 -10.51
C SER A 56 -18.59 -0.37 -9.46
N ARG A 57 -18.50 0.91 -9.86
CA ARG A 57 -18.26 1.99 -8.90
C ARG A 57 -19.42 2.12 -7.92
N GLU A 58 -20.65 1.95 -8.38
CA GLU A 58 -21.86 2.05 -7.56
C GLU A 58 -21.89 0.99 -6.45
N ASP A 59 -21.62 -0.28 -6.80
CA ASP A 59 -21.58 -1.37 -5.82
C ASP A 59 -20.52 -1.12 -4.75
N PHE A 60 -19.33 -0.66 -5.15
CA PHE A 60 -18.28 -0.31 -4.20
C PHE A 60 -18.71 0.83 -3.26
N LEU A 61 -19.35 1.88 -3.78
CA LEU A 61 -19.77 3.00 -2.94
C LEU A 61 -20.76 2.56 -1.88
N LYS A 62 -21.73 1.71 -2.26
CA LYS A 62 -22.71 1.12 -1.34
C LYS A 62 -22.04 0.22 -0.30
N ASP A 63 -21.13 -0.66 -0.73
CA ASP A 63 -20.37 -1.54 0.17
C ASP A 63 -19.51 -0.73 1.15
N ASN A 64 -18.85 0.33 0.67
CA ASN A 64 -17.98 1.19 1.47
C ASN A 64 -18.76 2.03 2.50
N GLU A 65 -19.90 2.59 2.12
CA GLU A 65 -20.79 3.30 3.04
C GLU A 65 -21.32 2.36 4.13
N THR A 66 -21.79 1.18 3.74
CA THR A 66 -22.26 0.14 4.67
C THR A 66 -21.14 -0.29 5.63
N PHE A 67 -19.92 -0.47 5.11
CA PHE A 67 -18.74 -0.80 5.90
C PHE A 67 -18.44 0.27 6.95
N CYS A 68 -18.29 1.53 6.54
CA CYS A 68 -17.98 2.64 7.44
C CYS A 68 -19.03 2.81 8.54
N HIS A 69 -20.32 2.79 8.17
CA HIS A 69 -21.41 2.92 9.14
C HIS A 69 -21.43 1.77 10.15
N ARG A 70 -21.22 0.52 9.69
CA ARG A 70 -21.15 -0.63 10.59
C ARG A 70 -19.94 -0.56 11.53
N VAL A 71 -18.77 -0.18 11.01
CA VAL A 71 -17.56 -0.02 11.83
C VAL A 71 -17.77 1.08 12.88
N GLU A 72 -18.28 2.24 12.49
CA GLU A 72 -18.61 3.33 13.39
C GLU A 72 -19.52 2.87 14.54
N LEU A 73 -20.66 2.26 14.22
CA LEU A 73 -21.61 1.77 15.24
C LEU A 73 -21.00 0.71 16.15
N ASN A 74 -20.22 -0.22 15.61
CA ASN A 74 -19.62 -1.29 16.40
C ASN A 74 -18.54 -0.75 17.34
N LEU A 75 -17.71 0.20 16.89
CA LEU A 75 -16.67 0.80 17.72
C LEU A 75 -17.26 1.69 18.82
N GLN A 76 -18.30 2.49 18.51
CA GLN A 76 -19.01 3.27 19.52
C GLN A 76 -19.66 2.37 20.58
N ARG A 77 -20.30 1.27 20.18
CA ARG A 77 -21.04 0.39 21.11
C ARG A 77 -20.16 -0.54 21.92
N LYS A 78 -19.14 -1.15 21.30
CA LYS A 78 -18.32 -2.19 21.93
C LYS A 78 -17.12 -1.62 22.68
N HIS A 79 -16.60 -0.48 22.24
CA HIS A 79 -15.32 0.06 22.70
C HIS A 79 -15.43 1.47 23.31
N ASP A 80 -16.62 2.09 23.31
CA ASP A 80 -16.83 3.48 23.78
C ASP A 80 -15.87 4.48 23.08
N LEU A 81 -15.64 4.26 21.78
CA LEU A 81 -14.72 5.08 20.97
C LEU A 81 -15.48 6.10 20.13
N LEU A 82 -14.87 7.28 19.96
CA LEU A 82 -15.33 8.26 19.00
C LEU A 82 -14.83 7.89 17.61
N VAL A 83 -15.73 7.87 16.64
CA VAL A 83 -15.40 7.63 15.24
C VAL A 83 -15.84 8.83 14.42
N LYS A 84 -14.92 9.35 13.60
CA LYS A 84 -15.21 10.44 12.66
C LYS A 84 -14.87 10.00 11.25
N VAL A 85 -15.90 9.80 10.44
CA VAL A 85 -15.75 9.50 9.02
C VAL A 85 -15.36 10.76 8.25
N GLN A 86 -14.29 10.68 7.47
CA GLN A 86 -13.89 11.72 6.54
C GLN A 86 -14.21 11.31 5.10
N THR A 87 -14.71 12.28 4.33
CA THR A 87 -15.18 12.06 2.97
C THR A 87 -14.34 12.81 1.93
N THR A 88 -14.44 12.40 0.66
CA THR A 88 -14.02 13.23 -0.48
C THR A 88 -14.95 14.42 -0.65
N LYS A 89 -14.60 15.36 -1.56
CA LYS A 89 -15.49 16.48 -1.91
C LYS A 89 -16.87 16.02 -2.41
N ASP A 90 -16.91 14.85 -3.04
CA ASP A 90 -18.13 14.25 -3.58
C ASP A 90 -18.84 13.33 -2.57
N GLY A 91 -18.50 13.44 -1.28
CA GLY A 91 -19.19 12.72 -0.19
C GLY A 91 -18.77 11.26 0.01
N ILE A 92 -17.74 10.76 -0.67
CA ILE A 92 -17.34 9.35 -0.59
C ILE A 92 -16.48 9.12 0.66
N PRO A 93 -16.83 8.20 1.58
CA PRO A 93 -15.98 7.85 2.71
C PRO A 93 -14.60 7.37 2.26
N LYS A 94 -13.53 7.97 2.79
CA LYS A 94 -12.14 7.65 2.42
C LYS A 94 -11.25 7.34 3.62
N GLN A 95 -11.62 7.81 4.81
CA GLN A 95 -10.84 7.64 6.03
C GLN A 95 -11.78 7.66 7.24
N MET A 96 -11.42 6.96 8.31
CA MET A 96 -12.03 7.12 9.62
C MET A 96 -10.95 7.48 10.64
N ASN A 97 -11.21 8.50 11.44
CA ASN A 97 -10.45 8.75 12.65
C ASN A 97 -11.12 8.03 13.81
N ILE A 98 -10.37 7.21 14.54
CA ILE A 98 -10.85 6.49 15.71
C ILE A 98 -10.10 7.05 16.92
N ALA A 99 -10.84 7.62 17.86
CA ALA A 99 -10.28 8.30 19.02
C ALA A 99 -10.81 7.71 20.33
N SER A 100 -9.85 7.43 21.21
CA SER A 100 -10.06 7.26 22.65
C SER A 100 -9.78 8.59 23.38
N LYS A 101 -9.90 8.62 24.71
CA LYS A 101 -9.70 9.85 25.50
C LYS A 101 -8.33 10.52 25.32
N ASN A 102 -7.28 9.77 25.01
CA ASN A 102 -5.90 10.28 24.97
C ASN A 102 -5.10 9.86 23.72
N THR A 103 -5.73 9.15 22.79
CA THR A 103 -5.06 8.52 21.64
C THR A 103 -6.00 8.47 20.45
N GLU A 104 -5.47 8.72 19.26
CA GLU A 104 -6.20 8.63 17.98
C GLU A 104 -5.39 7.79 17.00
N ILE A 105 -6.08 7.00 16.17
CA ILE A 105 -5.52 6.30 15.03
C ILE A 105 -6.36 6.58 13.77
N LYS A 106 -5.77 6.31 12.61
CA LYS A 106 -6.43 6.49 11.31
C LYS A 106 -6.67 5.16 10.62
N VAL A 107 -7.82 5.06 9.97
CA VAL A 107 -8.16 3.97 9.05
C VAL A 107 -8.34 4.57 7.66
N ASP A 108 -7.43 4.26 6.75
CA ASP A 108 -7.45 4.71 5.37
C ASP A 108 -8.06 3.65 4.46
N ILE A 109 -9.02 4.06 3.63
CA ILE A 109 -9.70 3.18 2.68
C ILE A 109 -9.25 3.55 1.27
N ASN A 110 -8.65 2.61 0.55
CA ASN A 110 -8.28 2.85 -0.83
C ASN A 110 -9.50 2.81 -1.75
N ILE A 111 -9.98 3.98 -2.16
CA ILE A 111 -11.16 4.12 -3.04
C ILE A 111 -10.84 3.96 -4.54
N VAL A 112 -9.55 3.94 -4.92
CA VAL A 112 -9.10 3.91 -6.32
C VAL A 112 -8.63 2.50 -6.71
N LEU A 113 -7.67 1.96 -5.96
CA LEU A 113 -7.06 0.65 -6.17
C LEU A 113 -7.97 -0.45 -5.58
N ARG A 114 -9.04 -0.74 -6.31
CA ARG A 114 -10.02 -1.80 -5.99
C ARG A 114 -9.66 -3.09 -6.70
N GLY A 115 -9.89 -4.22 -6.04
CA GLY A 115 -9.43 -5.54 -6.49
C GLY A 115 -8.05 -5.89 -5.96
N THR A 116 -7.66 -7.15 -6.15
CA THR A 116 -6.36 -7.71 -5.73
C THR A 116 -5.67 -8.37 -6.90
N VAL A 117 -4.33 -8.38 -6.90
CA VAL A 117 -3.55 -9.10 -7.92
C VAL A 117 -3.61 -10.58 -7.62
N TYR A 118 -3.32 -10.94 -6.37
CA TYR A 118 -3.42 -12.29 -5.86
C TYR A 118 -4.50 -12.42 -4.77
N PRO A 119 -5.05 -13.63 -4.55
CA PRO A 119 -6.03 -13.86 -3.50
C PRO A 119 -5.54 -13.36 -2.13
N ILE A 120 -6.49 -12.84 -1.34
CA ILE A 120 -6.25 -12.47 0.05
C ILE A 120 -5.86 -13.70 0.89
N VAL A 121 -5.15 -13.46 1.97
CA VAL A 121 -4.64 -14.52 2.85
C VAL A 121 -5.13 -14.27 4.27
N LEU A 122 -5.75 -15.27 4.89
CA LEU A 122 -6.00 -15.25 6.32
C LEU A 122 -4.66 -15.50 7.03
N LYS A 123 -4.24 -14.54 7.86
CA LYS A 123 -2.93 -14.59 8.51
C LYS A 123 -3.04 -14.27 9.99
N GLU A 124 -2.32 -15.04 10.79
CA GLU A 124 -2.19 -14.81 12.22
C GLU A 124 -1.10 -13.75 12.51
N SER A 125 -1.31 -12.95 13.56
CA SER A 125 -0.32 -11.98 14.03
C SER A 125 0.99 -12.65 14.43
N CYS A 126 2.09 -11.94 14.28
CA CYS A 126 3.45 -12.44 14.56
C CYS A 126 3.72 -12.66 16.06
N GLU A 127 4.77 -13.43 16.37
CA GLU A 127 5.11 -13.81 17.75
C GLU A 127 5.40 -12.63 18.66
N THR A 128 6.02 -11.58 18.13
CA THR A 128 6.28 -10.36 18.89
C THR A 128 4.98 -9.67 19.29
N ILE A 129 3.96 -9.63 18.42
CA ILE A 129 2.63 -9.11 18.78
C ILE A 129 2.00 -9.95 19.89
N LYS A 130 2.01 -11.29 19.75
CA LYS A 130 1.42 -12.20 20.73
C LYS A 130 2.05 -12.04 22.11
N ARG A 131 3.38 -11.94 22.17
CA ARG A 131 4.13 -11.86 23.43
C ARG A 131 4.05 -10.47 24.07
N LYS A 132 4.18 -9.42 23.26
CA LYS A 132 4.31 -8.04 23.77
C LYS A 132 2.95 -7.44 24.16
N TYR A 133 1.90 -7.80 23.43
CA TYR A 133 0.56 -7.25 23.64
C TYR A 133 -0.47 -8.31 24.07
N GLU A 134 -0.03 -9.55 24.34
CA GLU A 134 -0.88 -10.65 24.83
C GLU A 134 -2.15 -10.85 23.98
N THR A 135 -2.02 -10.61 22.68
CA THR A 135 -3.13 -10.56 21.72
C THR A 135 -2.83 -11.44 20.52
N VAL A 136 -3.78 -12.27 20.12
CA VAL A 136 -3.72 -13.07 18.89
C VAL A 136 -4.82 -12.58 17.95
N LEU A 137 -4.43 -12.17 16.74
CA LEU A 137 -5.36 -11.78 15.69
C LEU A 137 -5.19 -12.72 14.49
N SER A 138 -6.30 -13.12 13.86
CA SER A 138 -6.29 -13.84 12.59
C SER A 138 -7.19 -13.11 11.61
N LEU A 139 -6.59 -12.37 10.68
CA LEU A 139 -7.27 -11.39 9.83
C LEU A 139 -6.94 -11.63 8.35
N ASN A 140 -7.85 -11.22 7.46
CA ASN A 140 -7.57 -11.18 6.03
C ASN A 140 -6.58 -10.05 5.72
N THR A 141 -5.44 -10.40 5.14
CA THR A 141 -4.47 -9.47 4.59
C THR A 141 -4.45 -9.57 3.06
N LEU A 142 -3.94 -8.55 2.40
CA LEU A 142 -3.44 -8.74 1.03
C LEU A 142 -2.34 -9.82 1.02
N SER A 143 -2.12 -10.42 -0.15
CA SER A 143 -1.01 -11.35 -0.35
C SER A 143 0.33 -10.66 -0.01
N PHE A 144 1.36 -11.45 0.30
CA PHE A 144 2.70 -10.91 0.54
C PHE A 144 3.17 -10.05 -0.64
N GLU A 145 2.91 -10.52 -1.85
CA GLU A 145 3.28 -9.85 -3.09
C GLU A 145 2.55 -8.52 -3.27
N ASP A 146 1.24 -8.46 -3.03
CA ASP A 146 0.44 -7.24 -3.16
C ASP A 146 0.83 -6.21 -2.08
N VAL A 147 1.12 -6.66 -0.86
CA VAL A 147 1.57 -5.80 0.25
C VAL A 147 2.89 -5.11 -0.11
N TYR A 148 3.90 -5.90 -0.52
CA TYR A 148 5.23 -5.35 -0.80
C TYR A 148 5.30 -4.61 -2.14
N ALA A 149 4.57 -5.02 -3.17
CA ALA A 149 4.45 -4.25 -4.41
C ALA A 149 3.90 -2.84 -4.13
N GLY A 150 2.82 -2.76 -3.34
CA GLY A 150 2.27 -1.48 -2.90
C GLY A 150 3.25 -0.67 -2.03
N LYS A 151 4.02 -1.35 -1.16
CA LYS A 151 5.05 -0.70 -0.33
C LYS A 151 6.18 -0.11 -1.18
N PHE A 152 6.64 -0.81 -2.20
CA PHE A 152 7.69 -0.31 -3.11
C PHE A 152 7.23 0.91 -3.88
N CYS A 153 6.00 0.90 -4.40
CA CYS A 153 5.43 2.09 -5.03
C CYS A 153 5.36 3.27 -4.05
N ALA A 154 4.89 3.07 -2.82
CA ALA A 154 4.84 4.14 -1.82
C ALA A 154 6.23 4.66 -1.44
N ALA A 155 7.20 3.76 -1.26
CA ALA A 155 8.58 4.09 -0.93
C ALA A 155 9.23 4.95 -2.02
N LEU A 156 9.04 4.63 -3.30
CA LEU A 156 9.60 5.39 -4.41
C LEU A 156 8.87 6.72 -4.64
N ASP A 157 7.57 6.76 -4.35
CA ASP A 157 6.73 7.95 -4.52
C ASP A 157 7.05 9.04 -3.49
N ARG A 158 6.85 8.74 -2.20
CA ARG A 158 6.97 9.72 -1.11
C ARG A 158 8.26 9.62 -0.31
N GLN A 159 9.00 8.50 -0.42
CA GLN A 159 10.28 8.28 0.28
C GLN A 159 10.21 8.47 1.79
N HIS A 160 9.03 8.25 2.38
CA HIS A 160 8.82 8.41 3.81
C HIS A 160 9.71 7.41 4.58
N PRO A 161 10.38 7.82 5.68
CA PRO A 161 11.28 6.95 6.46
C PRO A 161 10.69 5.57 6.83
N ARG A 162 9.44 5.53 7.30
CA ARG A 162 8.68 4.28 7.53
C ARG A 162 8.66 3.32 6.33
N ASP A 163 8.48 3.82 5.11
CA ASP A 163 8.44 2.97 3.92
C ASP A 163 9.84 2.50 3.53
N LEU A 164 10.83 3.39 3.56
CA LEU A 164 12.22 3.05 3.30
C LEU A 164 12.75 2.03 4.30
N PHE A 165 12.35 2.13 5.56
CA PHE A 165 12.67 1.13 6.58
C PHE A 165 12.01 -0.22 6.29
N ASP A 166 10.72 -0.26 5.95
CA ASP A 166 10.06 -1.52 5.59
C ASP A 166 10.74 -2.19 4.38
N VAL A 167 11.23 -1.38 3.42
CA VAL A 167 12.02 -1.82 2.25
C VAL A 167 13.38 -2.35 2.66
N MET A 168 14.08 -1.65 3.56
CA MET A 168 15.36 -2.09 4.12
C MET A 168 15.21 -3.48 4.77
N ILE A 169 14.21 -3.63 5.65
CA ILE A 169 13.92 -4.91 6.32
C ILE A 169 13.51 -5.99 5.31
N PHE A 170 12.78 -5.64 4.25
CA PHE A 170 12.46 -6.59 3.18
C PHE A 170 13.74 -7.17 2.57
N PHE A 171 14.67 -6.32 2.12
CA PHE A 171 15.88 -6.79 1.43
C PHE A 171 16.90 -7.49 2.32
N GLN A 172 16.79 -7.35 3.64
CA GLN A 172 17.57 -8.17 4.59
C GLN A 172 17.11 -9.64 4.62
N ASN A 173 15.85 -9.91 4.27
CA ASN A 173 15.23 -11.22 4.47
C ASN A 173 14.70 -11.85 3.17
N HIS A 174 14.52 -11.06 2.12
CA HIS A 174 13.80 -11.45 0.91
C HIS A 174 14.45 -10.88 -0.35
N GLN A 175 14.07 -11.47 -1.48
CA GLN A 175 14.42 -11.00 -2.83
C GLN A 175 13.13 -10.80 -3.64
N ILE A 176 13.21 -10.04 -4.72
CA ILE A 176 12.08 -9.87 -5.64
C ILE A 176 11.88 -11.16 -6.41
N THR A 177 10.80 -11.90 -6.09
CA THR A 177 10.39 -13.08 -6.84
C THR A 177 9.64 -12.68 -8.11
N ASP A 178 9.51 -13.58 -9.08
CA ASP A 178 8.70 -13.32 -10.29
C ASP A 178 7.24 -13.00 -9.95
N ARG A 179 6.70 -13.61 -8.90
CA ARG A 179 5.33 -13.34 -8.43
C ARG A 179 5.20 -11.92 -7.87
N LEU A 180 6.15 -11.49 -7.04
CA LEU A 180 6.20 -10.11 -6.54
C LEU A 180 6.44 -9.11 -7.67
N LYS A 181 7.30 -9.44 -8.65
CA LYS A 181 7.54 -8.62 -9.83
C LYS A 181 6.25 -8.38 -10.63
N LYS A 182 5.44 -9.42 -10.85
CA LYS A 182 4.13 -9.27 -11.52
C LYS A 182 3.17 -8.37 -10.74
N ALA A 183 3.08 -8.52 -9.41
CA ALA A 183 2.31 -7.60 -8.58
C ALA A 183 2.81 -6.15 -8.69
N LEU A 184 4.14 -5.95 -8.72
CA LEU A 184 4.74 -4.64 -8.92
C LEU A 184 4.37 -4.03 -10.28
N LEU A 185 4.44 -4.79 -11.36
CA LEU A 185 3.98 -4.34 -12.69
C LEU A 185 2.51 -3.89 -12.65
N VAL A 186 1.64 -4.66 -11.99
CA VAL A 186 0.22 -4.28 -11.82
C VAL A 186 0.07 -2.99 -11.01
N CYS A 187 0.83 -2.83 -9.91
CA CYS A 187 0.82 -1.59 -9.13
C CYS A 187 1.25 -0.38 -9.96
N LEU A 188 2.29 -0.51 -10.80
CA LEU A 188 2.77 0.56 -11.67
C LEU A 188 1.71 1.02 -12.69
N ILE A 189 1.01 0.06 -13.31
CA ILE A 189 -0.04 0.37 -14.30
C ILE A 189 -1.36 0.81 -13.65
N SER A 190 -1.49 0.64 -12.33
CA SER A 190 -2.65 1.09 -11.54
C SER A 190 -2.42 2.44 -10.84
N GLY A 191 -1.16 2.88 -10.74
CA GLY A 191 -0.77 4.09 -10.02
C GLY A 191 -1.24 5.39 -10.68
N SER A 192 -1.43 6.43 -9.88
CA SER A 192 -1.80 7.77 -10.33
C SER A 192 -0.66 8.50 -11.03
N ARG A 193 0.60 8.23 -10.67
CA ARG A 193 1.79 8.85 -11.28
C ARG A 193 2.19 8.21 -12.61
N PRO A 194 2.90 8.94 -13.48
CA PRO A 194 3.55 8.36 -14.65
C PRO A 194 4.46 7.19 -14.27
N ILE A 195 4.48 6.14 -15.10
CA ILE A 195 5.31 4.95 -14.86
C ILE A 195 6.81 5.33 -14.81
N SER A 196 7.22 6.31 -15.64
CA SER A 196 8.59 6.83 -15.71
C SER A 196 9.09 7.39 -14.37
N GLU A 197 8.21 8.06 -13.63
CA GLU A 197 8.54 8.67 -12.33
C GLU A 197 8.72 7.63 -11.23
N PHE A 198 8.15 6.42 -11.37
CA PHE A 198 8.38 5.32 -10.43
C PHE A 198 9.70 4.60 -10.66
N ILE A 199 10.07 4.38 -11.92
CA ILE A 199 11.27 3.60 -12.27
C ILE A 199 12.54 4.30 -11.77
N ASN A 200 12.56 5.63 -11.83
CA ASN A 200 13.69 6.43 -11.39
C ASN A 200 13.19 7.78 -10.82
N PRO A 201 12.77 7.78 -9.54
CA PRO A 201 12.21 8.96 -8.89
C PRO A 201 13.29 9.98 -8.54
N ASN A 202 12.88 11.24 -8.38
CA ASN A 202 13.74 12.26 -7.79
C ASN A 202 13.99 11.93 -6.32
N ARG A 203 15.23 12.10 -5.84
CA ARG A 203 15.59 11.84 -4.45
C ARG A 203 15.05 12.99 -3.59
N LEU A 204 14.27 12.64 -2.56
CA LEU A 204 13.72 13.58 -1.59
C LEU A 204 14.55 13.53 -0.31
N ASP A 205 14.76 14.69 0.29
CA ASP A 205 15.29 14.79 1.64
C ASP A 205 14.13 14.73 2.64
N GLN A 206 14.18 13.71 3.49
CA GLN A 206 13.19 13.37 4.52
C GLN A 206 13.84 13.29 5.90
N GLN A 207 15.02 13.89 6.09
CA GLN A 207 15.74 13.92 7.38
C GLN A 207 14.83 14.43 8.51
N ALA A 208 14.07 15.50 8.26
CA ALA A 208 13.17 16.05 9.26
C ALA A 208 12.05 15.07 9.66
N LEU A 209 11.47 14.32 8.72
CA LEU A 209 10.48 13.28 9.04
C LEU A 209 11.13 12.11 9.77
N PHE A 210 12.38 11.79 9.43
CA PHE A 210 13.12 10.72 10.10
C PHE A 210 13.33 11.04 11.58
N GLU A 211 13.80 12.25 11.89
CA GLU A 211 14.06 12.70 13.25
C GLU A 211 12.77 12.85 14.08
N ASN A 212 11.73 13.46 13.48
CA ASN A 212 10.55 13.87 14.23
C ASN A 212 9.44 12.82 14.28
N GLU A 213 9.36 11.92 13.29
CA GLU A 213 8.22 11.00 13.14
C GLU A 213 8.63 9.52 13.12
N PHE A 214 9.91 9.18 12.90
CA PHE A 214 10.32 7.78 12.73
C PHE A 214 11.16 7.22 13.88
N LEU A 215 12.14 7.97 14.42
CA LEU A 215 13.06 7.45 15.46
C LEU A 215 12.35 6.86 16.69
N GLY A 216 11.18 7.38 17.05
CA GLY A 216 10.39 6.85 18.16
C GLY A 216 9.62 5.55 17.88
N MET A 217 9.60 5.08 16.63
CA MET A 217 8.79 3.94 16.18
C MET A 217 9.56 2.63 16.12
N THR A 218 10.89 2.62 16.19
CA THR A 218 11.69 1.40 16.10
C THR A 218 12.75 1.33 17.19
N ASP A 219 13.08 0.11 17.61
CA ASP A 219 14.22 -0.16 18.48
C ASP A 219 15.49 -0.48 17.66
N TYR A 220 15.37 -0.59 16.33
CA TYR A 220 16.52 -0.74 15.44
C TYR A 220 17.34 0.54 15.46
N LYS A 221 18.66 0.39 15.66
CA LYS A 221 19.61 1.47 15.44
C LYS A 221 19.80 1.61 13.94
N VAL A 222 19.17 2.63 13.38
CA VAL A 222 19.21 2.96 11.96
C VAL A 222 19.43 4.46 11.82
N SER A 223 20.27 4.84 10.87
CA SER A 223 20.54 6.21 10.47
C SER A 223 19.68 6.59 9.26
N TYR A 224 19.50 7.90 9.03
CA TYR A 224 18.80 8.34 7.84
C TYR A 224 19.54 7.93 6.55
N HIS A 225 20.88 7.92 6.59
CA HIS A 225 21.71 7.49 5.46
C HIS A 225 21.40 6.04 5.04
N GLU A 226 21.23 5.12 5.99
CA GLU A 226 20.84 3.73 5.69
C GLU A 226 19.46 3.64 5.02
N LEU A 227 18.53 4.56 5.31
CA LEU A 227 17.24 4.63 4.62
C LEU A 227 17.39 5.15 3.19
N GLU A 228 18.33 6.07 2.95
CA GLU A 228 18.69 6.50 1.60
C GLU A 228 19.36 5.37 0.80
N GLU A 229 20.23 4.59 1.42
CA GLU A 229 20.80 3.39 0.81
C GLU A 229 19.72 2.36 0.48
N ALA A 230 18.71 2.19 1.36
CA ALA A 230 17.57 1.33 1.08
C ALA A 230 16.74 1.80 -0.13
N ARG A 231 16.59 3.11 -0.34
CA ARG A 231 15.97 3.68 -1.54
C ARG A 231 16.77 3.30 -2.80
N GLU A 232 18.09 3.48 -2.78
CA GLU A 232 18.93 3.17 -3.93
C GLU A 232 18.97 1.66 -4.21
N ALA A 233 19.00 0.83 -3.17
CA ALA A 233 18.89 -0.61 -3.28
C ALA A 233 17.55 -1.02 -3.91
N LEU A 234 16.44 -0.39 -3.54
CA LEU A 234 15.13 -0.66 -4.15
C LEU A 234 15.12 -0.36 -5.65
N ILE A 235 15.62 0.80 -6.05
CA ILE A 235 15.69 1.20 -7.47
C ILE A 235 16.53 0.18 -8.26
N GLN A 236 17.72 -0.16 -7.75
CA GLN A 236 18.63 -1.11 -8.41
C GLN A 236 18.04 -2.53 -8.49
N ASN A 237 17.37 -3.01 -7.44
CA ASN A 237 16.78 -4.35 -7.44
C ASN A 237 15.57 -4.44 -8.37
N ILE A 238 14.76 -3.38 -8.48
CA ILE A 238 13.65 -3.34 -9.45
C ILE A 238 14.20 -3.35 -10.88
N ASP A 239 15.20 -2.52 -11.18
CA ASP A 239 15.80 -2.47 -12.51
C ASP A 239 16.40 -3.83 -12.92
N LYS A 240 17.10 -4.50 -11.99
CA LYS A 240 17.64 -5.86 -12.19
C LYS A 240 16.54 -6.93 -12.35
N ALA A 241 15.42 -6.79 -11.65
CA ALA A 241 14.32 -7.74 -11.72
C ALA A 241 13.55 -7.66 -13.05
N PHE A 242 13.51 -6.47 -13.68
CA PHE A 242 12.79 -6.25 -14.93
C PHE A 242 13.60 -6.72 -16.13
N ASN A 243 13.10 -7.78 -16.76
CA ASN A 243 13.62 -8.28 -18.03
C ASN A 243 13.07 -7.47 -19.22
N GLN A 244 13.53 -7.78 -20.43
CA GLN A 244 13.10 -7.08 -21.64
C GLN A 244 11.58 -7.12 -21.86
N GLN A 245 10.93 -8.26 -21.60
CA GLN A 245 9.49 -8.42 -21.78
C GLN A 245 8.68 -7.62 -20.75
N ASP A 246 9.18 -7.50 -19.50
CA ASP A 246 8.56 -6.65 -18.47
C ASP A 246 8.55 -5.17 -18.91
N ARG A 247 9.66 -4.72 -19.49
CA ARG A 247 9.81 -3.35 -19.99
C ARG A 247 8.93 -3.11 -21.22
N GLU A 248 8.89 -4.06 -22.16
CA GLU A 248 8.01 -4.03 -23.33
C GLU A 248 6.53 -4.03 -22.94
N PHE A 249 6.15 -4.79 -21.91
CA PHE A 249 4.81 -4.79 -21.35
C PHE A 249 4.42 -3.38 -20.86
N LEU A 250 5.26 -2.70 -20.08
CA LEU A 250 4.99 -1.32 -19.64
C LEU A 250 4.88 -0.34 -20.81
N ILE A 251 5.69 -0.52 -21.86
CA ILE A 251 5.59 0.27 -23.10
C ILE A 251 4.27 0.00 -23.82
N SER A 252 3.84 -1.26 -23.94
CA SER A 252 2.56 -1.65 -24.54
C SER A 252 1.38 -1.01 -23.81
N VAL A 253 1.43 -0.98 -22.47
CA VAL A 253 0.46 -0.28 -21.63
C VAL A 253 0.43 1.20 -21.94
N LYS A 254 1.60 1.84 -22.01
CA LYS A 254 1.69 3.27 -22.32
C LYS A 254 1.16 3.60 -23.71
N LYS A 255 1.36 2.72 -24.71
CA LYS A 255 0.81 2.85 -26.07
C LYS A 255 -0.71 2.66 -26.13
N GLY A 256 -1.29 1.89 -25.21
CA GLY A 256 -2.70 1.49 -25.24
C GLY A 256 -2.95 0.16 -25.97
N GLU A 257 -1.89 -0.54 -26.38
CA GLU A 257 -1.90 -1.82 -27.11
C GLU A 257 -1.44 -2.95 -26.19
N VAL A 258 -2.13 -3.12 -25.07
CA VAL A 258 -1.62 -3.95 -23.95
C VAL A 258 -1.64 -5.43 -24.28
N ASP A 259 -0.50 -6.09 -24.10
CA ASP A 259 -0.41 -7.55 -24.08
C ASP A 259 -0.82 -8.08 -22.69
N TRP A 260 -2.10 -8.42 -22.54
CA TRP A 260 -2.64 -8.91 -21.27
C TRP A 260 -2.21 -10.34 -20.93
N ASP A 261 -1.85 -11.13 -21.93
CA ASP A 261 -1.50 -12.53 -21.76
C ASP A 261 -0.12 -12.66 -21.08
N TYR A 262 0.76 -11.67 -21.27
CA TYR A 262 2.09 -11.61 -20.65
C TYR A 262 2.07 -11.82 -19.12
N LEU A 263 1.12 -11.21 -18.41
CA LEU A 263 1.04 -11.34 -16.96
C LEU A 263 0.55 -12.73 -16.54
N GLY A 264 -0.22 -13.43 -17.37
CA GLY A 264 -0.94 -14.65 -17.01
C GLY A 264 -1.96 -14.43 -15.88
N LEU A 265 -2.56 -13.23 -15.83
CA LEU A 265 -3.52 -12.81 -14.81
C LEU A 265 -4.72 -12.12 -15.48
N ASP A 266 -5.66 -12.93 -15.96
CA ASP A 266 -6.75 -12.47 -16.84
C ASP A 266 -7.65 -11.39 -16.25
N HIS A 267 -7.80 -11.36 -14.92
CA HIS A 267 -8.68 -10.41 -14.23
C HIS A 267 -8.09 -8.99 -14.12
N ILE A 268 -6.79 -8.80 -14.35
CA ILE A 268 -6.12 -7.51 -14.18
C ILE A 268 -6.69 -6.45 -15.13
N LYS A 269 -7.01 -6.82 -16.37
CA LYS A 269 -7.67 -5.93 -17.34
C LYS A 269 -9.03 -5.40 -16.87
N SER A 270 -9.65 -6.09 -15.91
CA SER A 270 -10.93 -5.72 -15.33
C SER A 270 -10.82 -4.81 -14.11
N MET A 271 -9.62 -4.66 -13.52
CA MET A 271 -9.41 -3.84 -12.33
C MET A 271 -9.74 -2.36 -12.59
N PRO A 272 -10.48 -1.68 -11.69
CA PRO A 272 -10.91 -0.30 -11.92
C PRO A 272 -9.76 0.69 -12.15
N ALA A 273 -8.66 0.58 -11.39
CA ALA A 273 -7.50 1.47 -11.53
C ALA A 273 -6.78 1.28 -12.87
N VAL A 274 -6.69 0.03 -13.34
CA VAL A 274 -6.11 -0.31 -14.65
C VAL A 274 -6.95 0.29 -15.77
N LYS A 275 -8.28 0.07 -15.75
CA LYS A 275 -9.21 0.69 -16.70
C LYS A 275 -9.13 2.22 -16.69
N TRP A 276 -9.00 2.81 -15.51
CA TRP A 276 -8.85 4.26 -15.36
C TRP A 276 -7.54 4.76 -15.97
N LYS A 277 -6.43 4.05 -15.79
CA LYS A 277 -5.15 4.37 -16.42
C LYS A 277 -5.28 4.38 -17.94
N GLN A 278 -5.87 3.33 -18.51
CA GLN A 278 -6.08 3.21 -19.96
C GLN A 278 -6.99 4.33 -20.48
N HIS A 279 -8.08 4.63 -19.80
CA HIS A 279 -8.97 5.74 -20.14
C HIS A 279 -8.26 7.10 -20.11
N ASN A 280 -7.34 7.33 -19.18
CA ASN A 280 -6.57 8.57 -19.16
C ASN A 280 -5.59 8.66 -20.33
N LEU A 281 -5.03 7.53 -20.79
CA LEU A 281 -4.17 7.51 -21.96
C LEU A 281 -4.92 7.89 -23.24
N THR A 282 -6.16 7.44 -23.42
CA THR A 282 -6.98 7.81 -24.59
C THR A 282 -7.37 9.28 -24.62
N LYS A 283 -7.30 9.97 -23.48
CA LYS A 283 -7.57 11.41 -23.35
C LYS A 283 -6.33 12.29 -23.53
N MET A 284 -5.14 11.71 -23.66
CA MET A 284 -3.92 12.49 -23.88
C MET A 284 -3.89 13.06 -25.31
N SER A 285 -3.37 14.27 -25.49
CA SER A 285 -3.06 14.75 -26.83
C SER A 285 -1.91 13.92 -27.44
N PRO A 286 -1.86 13.73 -28.78
CA PRO A 286 -0.82 12.94 -29.43
C PRO A 286 0.60 13.37 -29.01
N GLN A 287 0.86 14.68 -28.98
CA GLN A 287 2.15 15.23 -28.58
C GLN A 287 2.52 14.91 -27.12
N LYS A 288 1.58 15.07 -26.17
CA LYS A 288 1.83 14.76 -24.75
C LYS A 288 2.03 13.27 -24.55
N HIS A 289 1.29 12.45 -25.29
CA HIS A 289 1.41 10.99 -25.25
C HIS A 289 2.78 10.54 -25.72
N GLU A 290 3.23 11.05 -26.87
CA GLU A 290 4.55 10.77 -27.44
C GLU A 290 5.69 11.18 -26.50
N THR A 291 5.65 12.40 -25.94
CA THR A 291 6.66 12.85 -24.96
C THR A 291 6.74 11.91 -23.76
N ALA A 292 5.59 11.56 -23.18
CA ALA A 292 5.56 10.68 -22.00
C ALA A 292 5.94 9.22 -22.34
N LEU A 293 5.73 8.78 -23.57
CA LEU A 293 6.19 7.47 -24.05
C LEU A 293 7.71 7.44 -24.23
N ASN A 294 8.29 8.48 -24.82
CA ASN A 294 9.74 8.60 -25.02
C ASN A 294 10.49 8.77 -23.69
N GLU A 295 9.89 9.47 -22.73
CA GLU A 295 10.42 9.55 -21.36
C GLU A 295 10.46 8.17 -20.70
N LEU A 296 9.36 7.40 -20.81
CA LEU A 296 9.29 6.04 -20.26
C LEU A 296 10.33 5.12 -20.90
N LYS A 297 10.47 5.16 -22.24
CA LYS A 297 11.51 4.42 -22.97
C LYS A 297 12.91 4.73 -22.46
N THR A 298 13.25 6.02 -22.38
CA THR A 298 14.54 6.49 -21.84
C THR A 298 14.80 5.96 -20.43
N LYS A 299 13.80 6.04 -19.54
CA LYS A 299 13.92 5.55 -18.15
C LYS A 299 14.02 4.03 -18.05
N LEU A 300 13.44 3.30 -19.01
CA LEU A 300 13.54 1.84 -19.13
C LEU A 300 14.77 1.39 -19.93
N GLY A 301 15.57 2.29 -20.48
CA GLY A 301 16.73 1.93 -21.31
C GLY A 301 16.37 1.20 -22.61
N ILE A 302 15.21 1.50 -23.19
CA ILE A 302 14.75 1.00 -24.51
C ILE A 302 14.73 2.14 -25.52
#